data_AF-A0A172T9K9-F1
#
_entry.id   AF-A0A172T9K9-F1
#
_cell.length_a   1.000
_cell.length_b   1.000
_cell.length_c   1.000
_cell.angle_alpha   90.00
_cell.angle_beta   90.00
_cell.angle_gamma   90.00
#
_symmetry.space_group_name_H-M   'P 1'
#
loop_
_entity.id
_entity.type
_entity.pdbx_description
1 polymer ?
#
loop_
_entity_poly.entity_id
_entity_poly.type
_entity_poly.pdbx_seq_one_letter_code
_entity_poly.pdbx_strand_id
1 'polypeptide(L)'
;MIAVLILIVIFGGIALIKYVESNNQARQRAWQLEDAAAKAGQALPAAAAKALAALPAPHPTVQDAPETLTLRLPAEARARAWALLSTVADAQKGTENADTRTAYLLRQTRESYLPDTLRAYLGLTDGARRALEAQGQSPETLLTEQIALMEDGVREALRHDHAAADRLLTQGRFLRERFGGTEGSLSLGKVGDV
;
A
#
# COMPACT_ATOMS: atom_id res chain seq x y z
N MET A 1 32.06 -22.29 -1.66
CA MET A 1 30.60 -22.31 -1.98
C MET A 1 29.82 -23.35 -1.17
N ILE A 2 30.39 -24.51 -0.82
CA ILE A 2 29.69 -25.57 -0.05
C ILE A 2 29.29 -25.12 1.37
N ALA A 3 30.09 -24.29 2.04
CA ALA A 3 29.80 -23.80 3.40
C ALA A 3 28.55 -22.88 3.50
N VAL A 4 28.21 -22.16 2.43
CA VAL A 4 27.03 -21.27 2.40
C VAL A 4 25.74 -22.07 2.22
N LEU A 5 25.78 -23.18 1.47
CA LEU A 5 24.64 -24.06 1.27
C LEU A 5 24.22 -24.79 2.56
N ILE A 6 25.18 -25.16 3.40
CA ILE A 6 24.90 -25.80 4.69
C ILE A 6 24.19 -24.83 5.65
N LEU A 7 24.56 -23.56 5.64
CA LEU A 7 23.98 -22.54 6.52
C LEU A 7 22.53 -22.18 6.12
N ILE A 8 22.22 -22.20 4.82
CA ILE A 8 20.87 -21.96 4.28
C ILE A 8 19.91 -23.13 4.63
N VAL A 9 20.38 -24.37 4.58
CA VAL A 9 19.55 -25.55 4.91
C VAL A 9 19.23 -25.60 6.41
N ILE A 10 20.17 -25.22 7.28
CA ILE A 10 19.95 -25.20 8.74
C ILE A 10 18.97 -24.08 9.13
N PHE A 11 19.12 -22.86 8.58
CA PHE A 11 18.20 -21.76 8.87
C PHE A 11 16.80 -21.96 8.25
N GLY A 12 16.71 -22.58 7.07
CA GLY A 12 15.45 -22.89 6.42
C GLY A 12 14.58 -23.89 7.20
N GLY A 13 15.21 -24.89 7.84
CA GLY A 13 14.49 -25.89 8.64
C GLY A 13 13.84 -25.33 9.90
N ILE A 14 14.52 -24.42 10.61
CA ILE A 14 14.01 -23.82 11.85
C ILE A 14 12.86 -22.83 11.57
N ALA A 15 12.91 -22.10 10.44
CA ALA A 15 11.86 -21.19 10.04
C ALA A 15 10.55 -21.90 9.66
N LEU A 16 10.65 -23.08 9.02
CA LEU A 16 9.46 -23.84 8.58
C LEU A 16 8.69 -24.47 9.76
N ILE A 17 9.40 -24.91 10.81
CA ILE A 17 8.77 -25.46 12.04
C ILE A 17 7.96 -24.37 12.77
N LYS A 18 8.53 -23.16 12.91
CA LYS A 18 7.85 -22.01 13.53
C LYS A 18 6.61 -21.55 12.74
N TYR A 19 6.66 -21.66 11.41
CA TYR A 19 5.57 -21.23 10.53
C TYR A 19 4.34 -22.17 10.60
N VAL A 20 4.56 -23.50 10.62
CA VAL A 20 3.47 -24.48 10.73
C VAL A 20 2.78 -24.43 12.10
N GLU A 21 3.55 -24.20 13.17
CA GLU A 21 3.01 -24.13 14.53
C GLU A 21 2.22 -22.85 14.80
N SER A 22 2.64 -21.72 14.20
CA SER A 22 1.88 -20.46 14.25
C SER A 22 0.53 -20.58 13.53
N ASN A 23 0.48 -21.30 12.40
CA ASN A 23 -0.75 -21.47 11.65
C ASN A 23 -1.76 -22.40 12.36
N ASN A 24 -1.26 -23.42 13.08
CA ASN A 24 -2.10 -24.28 13.90
C ASN A 24 -2.62 -23.58 15.16
N GLN A 25 -1.82 -22.74 15.82
CA GLN A 25 -2.28 -21.91 16.95
C GLN A 25 -3.32 -20.88 16.52
N ALA A 26 -3.17 -20.26 15.34
CA ALA A 26 -4.16 -19.32 14.80
C ALA A 26 -5.51 -20.01 14.55
N ARG A 27 -5.49 -21.24 14.03
CA ARG A 27 -6.70 -22.06 13.82
C ARG A 27 -7.38 -22.46 15.13
N GLN A 28 -6.63 -22.84 16.15
CA GLN A 28 -7.19 -23.17 17.47
C GLN A 28 -7.83 -21.95 18.15
N ARG A 29 -7.24 -20.75 18.00
CA ARG A 29 -7.82 -19.51 18.52
C ARG A 29 -9.11 -19.13 17.80
N ALA A 30 -9.20 -19.35 16.48
CA ALA A 30 -10.42 -19.08 15.73
C ALA A 30 -11.61 -19.92 16.25
N TRP A 31 -11.40 -21.23 16.46
CA TRP A 31 -12.44 -22.11 17.01
C TRP A 31 -12.83 -21.76 18.45
N GLN A 32 -11.87 -21.35 19.29
CA GLN A 32 -12.16 -20.91 20.65
C GLN A 32 -12.96 -19.60 20.71
N LEU A 33 -12.72 -18.68 19.76
CA LEU A 33 -13.46 -17.43 19.64
C LEU A 33 -14.89 -17.64 19.14
N GLU A 34 -15.11 -18.58 18.23
CA GLU A 34 -16.45 -18.96 17.75
C GLU A 34 -17.28 -19.62 18.87
N ASP A 35 -16.69 -20.51 19.67
CA ASP A 35 -17.34 -21.12 20.84
C ASP A 35 -17.63 -20.10 21.95
N ALA A 36 -16.72 -19.15 22.16
CA ALA A 36 -16.92 -18.04 23.10
C ALA A 36 -18.01 -17.07 22.62
N ALA A 37 -18.07 -16.78 21.32
CA ALA A 37 -19.11 -15.95 20.71
C ALA A 37 -20.48 -16.64 20.75
N ALA A 38 -20.54 -17.96 20.53
CA ALA A 38 -21.76 -18.77 20.67
C ALA A 38 -22.30 -18.74 22.11
N LYS A 39 -21.41 -18.79 23.12
CA LYS A 39 -21.79 -18.64 24.53
C LYS A 39 -22.17 -17.21 24.91
N ALA A 40 -21.53 -16.20 24.32
CA ALA A 40 -21.83 -14.78 24.54
C ALA A 40 -23.15 -14.32 23.90
N GLY A 41 -23.58 -14.97 22.82
CA GLY A 41 -24.85 -14.70 22.15
C GLY A 41 -26.09 -15.00 22.99
N GLN A 42 -25.97 -15.75 24.09
CA GLN A 42 -27.12 -16.22 24.88
C GLN A 42 -27.41 -15.44 26.16
N ALA A 43 -26.57 -14.45 26.54
CA ALA A 43 -26.88 -13.53 27.62
C ALA A 43 -26.00 -12.28 27.56
N LEU A 44 -26.40 -11.26 26.79
CA LEU A 44 -25.86 -9.91 26.98
C LEU A 44 -26.52 -9.28 28.21
N PRO A 45 -25.77 -8.98 29.30
CA PRO A 45 -26.34 -8.26 30.44
C PRO A 45 -26.77 -6.86 29.97
N ALA A 46 -27.93 -6.38 30.45
CA ALA A 46 -28.50 -5.08 30.08
C ALA A 46 -27.53 -3.90 30.26
N ALA A 47 -26.52 -4.04 31.12
CA ALA A 47 -25.42 -3.10 31.29
C ALA A 47 -24.52 -2.96 30.04
N ALA A 48 -24.24 -4.06 29.33
CA ALA A 48 -23.46 -4.08 28.10
C ALA A 48 -24.23 -3.45 26.93
N ALA A 49 -25.55 -3.67 26.85
CA ALA A 49 -26.41 -3.01 25.87
C ALA A 49 -26.46 -1.48 26.08
N LYS A 50 -26.50 -1.04 27.35
CA LYS A 50 -26.45 0.39 27.71
C LYS A 50 -25.08 1.01 27.42
N ALA A 51 -23.99 0.26 27.61
CA ALA A 51 -22.64 0.69 27.24
C ALA A 51 -22.45 0.79 25.72
N LEU A 52 -23.04 -0.15 24.96
CA LEU A 52 -23.05 -0.10 23.49
C LEU A 52 -23.87 1.07 22.95
N ALA A 53 -25.00 1.40 23.59
CA ALA A 53 -25.82 2.57 23.27
C ALA A 53 -25.19 3.91 23.69
N ALA A 54 -24.17 3.88 24.57
CA ALA A 54 -23.38 5.03 24.97
C ALA A 54 -22.12 5.24 24.11
N LEU A 55 -21.85 4.35 23.15
CA LEU A 55 -20.88 4.62 22.10
C LEU A 55 -21.42 5.77 21.23
N PRO A 56 -20.61 6.77 20.88
CA PRO A 56 -20.99 7.76 19.88
C PRO A 56 -21.40 6.99 18.62
N ALA A 57 -22.63 7.22 18.13
CA ALA A 57 -23.05 6.70 16.84
C ALA A 57 -22.00 7.09 15.79
N PRO A 58 -21.70 6.24 14.79
CA PRO A 58 -20.87 6.64 13.66
C PRO A 58 -21.48 7.92 13.11
N HIS A 59 -20.77 9.04 13.27
CA HIS A 59 -21.22 10.30 12.70
C HIS A 59 -21.42 10.05 11.21
N PRO A 60 -22.57 10.45 10.61
CA PRO A 60 -22.69 10.46 9.16
C PRO A 60 -21.55 11.34 8.67
N THR A 61 -20.51 10.71 8.12
CA THR A 61 -19.39 11.42 7.53
C THR A 61 -19.96 12.11 6.31
N VAL A 62 -20.29 13.39 6.46
CA VAL A 62 -20.13 14.32 5.34
C VAL A 62 -18.67 14.11 4.94
N GLN A 63 -18.44 13.34 3.87
CA GLN A 63 -17.10 13.07 3.38
C GLN A 63 -16.56 14.39 2.84
N ASP A 64 -15.94 15.16 3.73
CA ASP A 64 -15.24 16.38 3.35
C ASP A 64 -14.22 16.00 2.28
N ALA A 65 -14.34 16.64 1.11
CA ALA A 65 -13.41 16.43 0.02
C ALA A 65 -11.98 16.72 0.50
N PRO A 66 -10.96 15.97 0.05
CA PRO A 66 -9.57 16.17 0.47
C PRO A 66 -9.09 17.62 0.24
N GLU A 67 -9.61 18.29 -0.77
CA GLU A 67 -9.34 19.69 -1.08
C GLU A 67 -9.81 20.61 0.06
N THR A 68 -11.00 20.37 0.62
CA THR A 68 -11.56 21.13 1.75
C THR A 68 -10.77 20.91 3.04
N LEU A 69 -10.37 19.67 3.31
CA LEU A 69 -9.53 19.34 4.47
C LEU A 69 -8.17 20.04 4.39
N THR A 70 -7.58 20.08 3.19
CA THR A 70 -6.27 20.69 2.95
C THR A 70 -6.25 22.18 3.32
N LEU A 71 -7.31 22.93 2.98
CA LEU A 71 -7.40 24.36 3.28
C LEU A 71 -7.33 24.70 4.77
N ARG A 72 -7.69 23.76 5.66
CA ARG A 72 -7.69 23.93 7.11
C ARG A 72 -6.33 23.68 7.77
N LEU A 73 -5.35 23.17 7.02
CA LEU A 73 -4.01 22.83 7.54
C LEU A 73 -3.13 24.07 7.72
N PRO A 74 -2.06 24.00 8.54
CA PRO A 74 -0.97 24.99 8.55
C PRO A 74 -0.32 25.16 7.17
N ALA A 75 0.31 26.32 6.93
CA ALA A 75 0.78 26.72 5.59
C ALA A 75 1.69 25.69 4.91
N GLU A 76 2.67 25.13 5.64
CA GLU A 76 3.60 24.14 5.10
C GLU A 76 2.90 22.83 4.74
N ALA A 77 2.17 22.24 5.69
CA ALA A 77 1.43 21.00 5.47
C ALA A 77 0.38 21.13 4.37
N ARG A 78 -0.27 22.30 4.27
CA ARG A 78 -1.21 22.64 3.20
C ARG A 78 -0.55 22.58 1.83
N ALA A 79 0.62 23.22 1.68
CA ALA A 79 1.34 23.26 0.40
C ALA A 79 1.72 21.84 -0.06
N ARG A 80 2.20 20.99 0.87
CA ARG A 80 2.57 19.59 0.57
C ARG A 80 1.37 18.72 0.21
N ALA A 81 0.30 18.77 1.02
CA ALA A 81 -0.93 18.03 0.74
C ALA A 81 -1.52 18.43 -0.63
N TRP A 82 -1.49 19.72 -0.97
CA TRP A 82 -1.94 20.20 -2.28
C TRP A 82 -1.06 19.70 -3.44
N ALA A 83 0.26 19.70 -3.26
CA ALA A 83 1.19 19.17 -4.26
C ALA A 83 0.99 17.66 -4.48
N LEU A 84 0.78 16.90 -3.40
CA LEU A 84 0.45 15.48 -3.47
C LEU A 84 -0.87 15.25 -4.22
N LEU A 85 -1.94 15.97 -3.88
CA LEU A 85 -3.23 15.87 -4.58
C LEU A 85 -3.12 16.20 -6.07
N SER A 86 -2.36 17.22 -6.41
CA SER A 86 -2.11 17.62 -7.80
C SER A 86 -1.38 16.52 -8.56
N THR A 87 -0.30 15.98 -7.97
CA THR A 87 0.47 14.87 -8.53
C THR A 87 -0.40 13.63 -8.77
N VAL A 88 -1.22 13.27 -7.79
CA VAL A 88 -2.13 12.11 -7.90
C VAL A 88 -3.19 12.35 -8.97
N ALA A 89 -3.80 13.55 -9.01
CA ALA A 89 -4.81 13.87 -10.00
C ALA A 89 -4.25 13.85 -11.43
N ASP A 90 -3.02 14.34 -11.62
CA ASP A 90 -2.37 14.32 -12.93
C ASP A 90 -1.95 12.91 -13.34
N ALA A 91 -1.43 12.11 -12.42
CA ALA A 91 -1.14 10.70 -12.66
C ALA A 91 -2.40 9.91 -13.04
N GLN A 92 -3.53 10.16 -12.36
CA GLN A 92 -4.80 9.49 -12.65
C GLN A 92 -5.33 9.78 -14.06
N LYS A 93 -5.12 11.00 -14.59
CA LYS A 93 -5.48 11.33 -15.99
C LYS A 93 -4.67 10.50 -17.01
N GLY A 94 -3.45 10.11 -16.66
CA GLY A 94 -2.56 9.30 -17.51
C GLY A 94 -2.64 7.79 -17.28
N THR A 95 -3.44 7.32 -16.31
CA THR A 95 -3.43 5.91 -15.86
C THR A 95 -4.20 4.91 -16.74
N GLU A 96 -4.60 5.25 -17.96
CA GLU A 96 -5.28 4.32 -18.87
C GLU A 96 -4.50 3.00 -19.08
N ASN A 97 -3.18 3.03 -18.90
CA ASN A 97 -2.28 1.86 -18.99
C ASN A 97 -1.44 1.59 -17.73
N ALA A 98 -1.74 2.24 -16.61
CA ALA A 98 -0.96 2.02 -15.38
C ALA A 98 -1.22 0.61 -14.84
N ASP A 99 -0.20 0.00 -14.24
CA ASP A 99 -0.36 -1.28 -13.57
C ASP A 99 -1.44 -1.21 -12.44
N THR A 100 -2.11 -2.33 -12.16
CA THR A 100 -3.21 -2.41 -11.18
C THR A 100 -2.80 -1.91 -9.79
N ARG A 101 -1.56 -2.14 -9.36
CA ARG A 101 -1.06 -1.73 -8.05
C ARG A 101 -0.86 -0.21 -8.00
N THR A 102 -0.29 0.37 -9.05
CA THR A 102 -0.11 1.82 -9.18
C THR A 102 -1.46 2.52 -9.22
N ALA A 103 -2.39 2.05 -10.05
CA ALA A 103 -3.76 2.59 -10.10
C ALA A 103 -4.50 2.47 -8.76
N TYR A 104 -4.33 1.36 -8.04
CA TYR A 104 -4.89 1.17 -6.70
C TYR A 104 -4.30 2.17 -5.69
N LEU A 105 -2.97 2.32 -5.67
CA LEU A 105 -2.31 3.21 -4.72
C LEU A 105 -2.74 4.67 -4.94
N LEU A 106 -2.76 5.15 -6.18
CA LEU A 106 -3.18 6.52 -6.50
C LEU A 106 -4.61 6.80 -6.04
N ARG A 107 -5.53 5.86 -6.30
CA ARG A 107 -6.92 5.94 -5.84
C ARG A 107 -7.02 5.98 -4.32
N GLN A 108 -6.36 5.06 -3.63
CA GLN A 108 -6.39 5.00 -2.16
C GLN A 108 -5.76 6.24 -1.51
N THR A 109 -4.67 6.78 -2.07
CA THR A 109 -4.08 8.02 -1.58
C THR A 109 -5.08 9.17 -1.62
N ARG A 110 -5.86 9.31 -2.71
CA ARG A 110 -6.86 10.37 -2.86
C ARG A 110 -8.11 10.15 -2.02
N GLU A 111 -8.60 8.91 -1.93
CA GLU A 111 -9.91 8.60 -1.35
C GLU A 111 -9.87 8.25 0.14
N SER A 112 -8.75 7.71 0.64
CA SER A 112 -8.64 7.23 2.03
C SER A 112 -7.39 7.78 2.70
N TYR A 113 -6.18 7.45 2.23
CA TYR A 113 -4.97 7.67 3.04
C TYR A 113 -4.75 9.14 3.39
N LEU A 114 -4.74 10.04 2.41
CA LEU A 114 -4.56 11.46 2.70
C LEU A 114 -5.77 12.00 3.49
N PRO A 115 -7.03 11.85 3.07
CA PRO A 115 -8.19 12.30 3.85
C PRO A 115 -8.20 11.81 5.31
N ASP A 116 -7.89 10.54 5.55
CA ASP A 116 -7.87 9.93 6.88
C ASP A 116 -6.77 10.56 7.75
N THR A 117 -5.56 10.73 7.19
CA THR A 117 -4.45 11.42 7.88
C THR A 117 -4.80 12.87 8.21
N LEU A 118 -5.40 13.61 7.26
CA LEU A 118 -5.79 15.00 7.50
C LEU A 118 -6.90 15.11 8.56
N ARG A 119 -7.90 14.23 8.53
CA ARG A 119 -8.96 14.17 9.54
C ARG A 119 -8.40 13.82 10.92
N ALA A 120 -7.44 12.90 11.01
CA ALA A 120 -6.78 12.56 12.26
C ALA A 120 -6.06 13.77 12.87
N TYR A 121 -5.29 14.52 12.07
CA TYR A 121 -4.61 15.73 12.54
C TYR A 121 -5.59 16.85 12.94
N LEU A 122 -6.58 17.12 12.10
CA LEU A 122 -7.59 18.16 12.35
C LEU A 122 -8.51 17.82 13.53
N GLY A 123 -8.65 16.53 13.87
CA GLY A 123 -9.42 16.03 15.00
C GLY A 123 -8.65 15.96 16.33
N LEU A 124 -7.37 16.34 16.35
CA LEU A 124 -6.58 16.34 17.59
C LEU A 124 -7.14 17.34 18.61
N THR A 125 -7.51 16.83 19.78
CA THR A 125 -7.84 17.65 20.95
C THR A 125 -6.58 18.23 21.58
N ASP A 126 -6.71 19.29 22.37
CA ASP A 126 -5.57 19.88 23.08
C ASP A 126 -4.89 18.88 24.03
N GLY A 127 -5.67 17.97 24.63
CA GLY A 127 -5.14 16.88 25.45
C GLY A 127 -4.27 15.91 24.65
N ALA A 128 -4.73 15.52 23.46
CA ALA A 128 -3.97 14.66 22.55
C ALA A 128 -2.70 15.35 22.03
N ARG A 129 -2.76 16.65 21.71
CA ARG A 129 -1.60 17.45 21.32
C ARG A 129 -0.53 17.47 22.41
N ARG A 130 -0.91 17.81 23.65
CA ARG A 130 0.01 17.78 24.80
C ARG A 130 0.59 16.38 25.06
N ALA A 131 -0.20 15.32 24.85
CA ALA A 131 0.26 13.96 25.02
C ALA A 131 1.32 13.55 23.97
N LEU A 132 1.17 14.00 22.72
CA LEU A 132 2.19 13.83 21.67
C LEU A 132 3.45 14.63 21.99
N GLU A 133 3.30 15.89 22.38
CA GLU A 133 4.43 16.76 22.76
C GLU A 133 5.22 16.19 23.95
N ALA A 134 4.53 15.64 24.96
CA ALA A 134 5.17 14.98 26.09
C ALA A 134 5.96 13.71 25.68
N GLN A 135 5.62 13.10 24.54
CA GLN A 135 6.36 12.00 23.92
C GLN A 135 7.46 12.49 22.97
N GLY A 136 7.69 13.81 22.88
CA GLY A 136 8.66 14.41 21.97
C GLY A 136 8.22 14.45 20.51
N GLN A 137 6.92 14.22 20.24
CA GLN A 137 6.38 14.26 18.88
C GLN A 137 5.56 15.53 18.68
N SER A 138 6.05 16.44 17.82
CA SER A 138 5.23 17.57 17.37
C SER A 138 4.14 17.06 16.42
N PRO A 139 2.86 17.40 16.64
CA PRO A 139 1.77 17.03 15.73
C PRO A 139 2.00 17.52 14.29
N GLU A 140 2.58 18.71 14.12
CA GLU A 140 2.90 19.32 12.83
C GLU A 140 4.01 18.55 12.12
N THR A 141 5.09 18.21 12.83
CA THR A 141 6.16 17.37 12.29
C THR A 141 5.62 16.00 11.86
N LEU A 142 4.83 15.36 12.73
CA LEU A 142 4.25 14.05 12.44
C LEU A 142 3.33 14.09 11.22
N LEU A 143 2.54 15.16 11.04
CA LEU A 143 1.72 15.33 9.85
C LEU A 143 2.60 15.45 8.59
N THR A 144 3.63 16.30 8.63
CA THR A 144 4.53 16.53 7.49
C THR A 144 5.27 15.25 7.10
N GLU A 145 5.74 14.47 8.07
CA GLU A 145 6.38 13.18 7.83
C GLU A 145 5.43 12.18 7.17
N GLN A 146 4.18 12.09 7.63
CA GLN A 146 3.18 11.21 7.03
C GLN A 146 2.84 11.62 5.59
N ILE A 147 2.74 12.92 5.32
CA ILE A 147 2.54 13.42 3.94
C ILE A 147 3.75 13.07 3.07
N ALA A 148 4.98 13.24 3.58
CA ALA A 148 6.19 12.87 2.85
C ALA A 148 6.25 11.37 2.53
N LEU A 149 5.82 10.50 3.46
CA LEU A 149 5.73 9.05 3.21
C LEU A 149 4.77 8.73 2.05
N MET A 150 3.62 9.43 1.98
CA MET A 150 2.68 9.28 0.87
C MET A 150 3.25 9.81 -0.45
N GLU A 151 3.94 10.95 -0.43
CA GLU A 151 4.64 11.52 -1.59
C GLU A 151 5.68 10.53 -2.16
N ASP A 152 6.50 9.93 -1.30
CA ASP A 152 7.52 8.96 -1.70
C ASP A 152 6.89 7.67 -2.23
N GLY A 153 5.82 7.17 -1.60
CA GLY A 153 5.07 6.01 -2.07
C GLY A 153 4.44 6.22 -3.45
N VAL A 154 3.83 7.38 -3.68
CA VAL A 154 3.27 7.76 -5.00
C VAL A 154 4.38 7.87 -6.03
N ARG A 155 5.48 8.55 -5.71
CA ARG A 155 6.62 8.71 -6.61
C ARG A 155 7.19 7.35 -7.01
N GLU A 156 7.32 6.42 -6.07
CA GLU A 156 7.86 5.09 -6.36
C GLU A 156 6.95 4.25 -7.24
N ALA A 157 5.64 4.27 -7.00
CA ALA A 157 4.69 3.57 -7.86
C ALA A 157 4.76 4.06 -9.31
N LEU A 158 4.82 5.39 -9.51
CA LEU A 158 4.97 5.97 -10.85
C LEU A 158 6.29 5.58 -11.52
N ARG A 159 7.39 5.48 -10.77
CA ARG A 159 8.68 5.00 -11.33
C ARG A 159 8.62 3.54 -11.77
N HIS A 160 7.96 2.68 -11.00
CA HIS A 160 7.88 1.25 -11.32
C HIS A 160 7.09 0.97 -12.59
N ASP A 161 6.02 1.72 -12.84
CA ASP A 161 5.19 1.59 -14.04
C ASP A 161 6.03 1.84 -15.31
N HIS A 162 6.80 2.93 -15.33
CA HIS A 162 7.73 3.23 -16.43
C HIS A 162 8.84 2.18 -16.60
N ALA A 163 9.40 1.68 -15.49
CA ALA A 163 10.46 0.67 -15.54
C ALA A 163 10.00 -0.67 -16.14
N ALA A 164 8.72 -1.03 -16.00
CA ALA A 164 8.18 -2.24 -16.62
C ALA A 164 8.14 -2.13 -18.15
N ALA A 165 7.73 -0.97 -18.68
CA ALA A 165 7.74 -0.69 -20.12
C ALA A 165 9.16 -0.74 -20.70
N ASP A 166 10.13 -0.09 -20.04
CA ASP A 166 11.53 -0.06 -20.48
C ASP A 166 12.16 -1.46 -20.53
N ARG A 167 11.84 -2.31 -19.54
CA ARG A 167 12.29 -3.72 -19.54
C ARG A 167 11.71 -4.49 -20.71
N LEU A 168 10.42 -4.32 -21.02
CA LEU A 168 9.78 -4.99 -22.14
C LEU A 168 10.41 -4.58 -23.48
N LEU A 169 10.68 -3.29 -23.67
CA LEU A 169 11.35 -2.78 -24.87
C LEU A 169 12.77 -3.33 -25.00
N THR A 170 13.52 -3.37 -23.90
CA THR A 170 14.88 -3.93 -23.86
C THR A 170 14.88 -5.41 -24.21
N GLN A 171 13.95 -6.18 -23.62
CA GLN A 171 13.79 -7.60 -23.91
C GLN A 171 13.43 -7.84 -25.38
N GLY A 172 12.53 -7.03 -25.95
CA GLY A 172 12.15 -7.13 -27.37
C GLY A 172 13.33 -6.89 -28.33
N ARG A 173 14.21 -5.93 -28.01
CA ARG A 173 15.45 -5.68 -28.77
C ARG A 173 16.38 -6.90 -28.72
N PHE A 174 16.63 -7.43 -27.53
CA PHE A 174 17.44 -8.63 -27.35
C PHE A 174 16.88 -9.84 -28.11
N LEU A 175 15.57 -10.07 -28.04
CA LEU A 175 14.93 -11.17 -28.77
C LEU A 175 15.10 -11.02 -30.28
N ARG A 176 14.95 -9.79 -30.80
CA ARG A 176 15.16 -9.52 -32.23
C ARG A 176 16.61 -9.75 -32.66
N GLU A 177 17.58 -9.32 -31.87
CA GLU A 177 19.00 -9.60 -32.13
C GLU A 177 19.31 -11.10 -32.11
N ARG A 178 18.74 -11.83 -31.15
CA ARG A 178 19.05 -13.25 -30.94
C ARG A 178 18.35 -14.20 -31.93
N PHE A 179 17.14 -13.85 -32.36
CA PHE A 179 16.26 -14.72 -33.14
C PHE A 179 15.85 -14.14 -34.50
N GLY A 180 15.96 -12.83 -34.72
CA GLY A 180 15.51 -12.16 -35.96
C GLY A 180 16.42 -12.36 -37.18
N GLY A 181 17.51 -13.11 -37.05
CA GLY A 181 18.52 -13.33 -38.10
C GLY A 181 18.39 -14.64 -38.89
N THR A 182 17.21 -15.27 -38.99
CA THR A 182 17.03 -16.56 -39.69
C THR A 182 16.20 -16.52 -40.98
N GLU A 183 15.87 -15.33 -41.51
CA GLU A 183 15.12 -15.20 -42.77
C GLU A 183 16.00 -14.86 -44.00
N GLY A 184 17.33 -14.68 -43.85
CA GLY A 184 18.18 -14.12 -44.91
C GLY A 184 19.27 -15.02 -45.51
N SER A 185 19.49 -16.23 -44.99
CA SER A 185 20.66 -17.05 -45.34
C SER A 185 20.34 -18.48 -45.80
N LEU A 186 19.16 -18.70 -46.39
CA LEU A 186 18.94 -19.86 -47.25
C LEU A 186 19.20 -19.41 -48.69
N SER A 187 20.50 -19.27 -49.02
CA SER A 187 20.96 -19.29 -50.41
C SER A 187 20.69 -20.70 -50.95
N LEU A 188 19.45 -20.94 -51.36
CA LEU A 188 19.06 -22.09 -52.15
C LEU A 188 19.84 -21.99 -53.46
N GLY A 189 20.74 -22.96 -53.64
CA GLY A 189 21.62 -23.05 -54.78
C GLY A 189 20.86 -22.86 -56.08
N LYS A 190 21.35 -21.92 -56.89
CA LYS A 190 21.09 -21.93 -58.32
C LYS A 190 22.03 -22.97 -58.93
N VAL A 191 21.58 -24.22 -58.89
CA VAL A 191 22.08 -25.31 -59.73
C VAL A 191 21.28 -25.26 -61.05
N GLY A 192 22.00 -25.32 -62.19
CA GLY A 192 21.47 -25.41 -63.56
C GLY A 192 21.07 -24.06 -64.18
N ASP A 193 21.27 -23.78 -65.46
CA ASP A 193 21.86 -24.48 -66.61
C ASP A 193 21.97 -23.43 -67.73
N VAL A 194 23.05 -23.48 -68.52
CA VAL A 194 23.22 -23.30 -70.00
C VAL A 194 24.68 -22.93 -70.27
#